data_AF-A0A2X1PN31-F1
#
_entry.id   AF-A0A2X1PN31-F1
#
_cell.length_a   1.000
_cell.length_b   1.000
_cell.length_c   1.000
_cell.angle_alpha   90.00
_cell.angle_beta   90.00
_cell.angle_gamma   90.00
#
_symmetry.space_group_name_H-M   'P 1'
#
loop_
_entity.id
_entity.type
_entity.pdbx_description
1 polymer ?
#
loop_
_entity_poly.entity_id
_entity_poly.type
_entity_poly.pdbx_seq_one_letter_code
_entity_poly.pdbx_strand_id
1 'polypeptide(L)' 'MKQMLRVLKKLERTTNHDVKAVEYFLKEKIQNEVELMNVSEFIHFACTSEDINNLSHALMLSTARDEVILPEWKN' A
#
# COMPACT_ATOMS: atom_id res chain seq x y z
N MET A 1 3.51 0.41 12.93
CA MET A 1 3.16 1.47 11.94
C MET A 1 4.31 2.41 11.60
N LYS A 2 4.90 3.16 12.56
CA LYS A 2 6.02 4.11 12.28
C LYS A 2 7.26 3.49 11.61
N GLN A 3 7.62 2.25 11.98
CA GLN A 3 8.75 1.52 11.37
C GLN A 3 8.52 1.26 9.86
N MET A 4 7.31 0.84 9.49
CA MET A 4 6.92 0.53 8.11
C MET A 4 6.98 1.78 7.23
N LEU A 5 6.44 2.90 7.71
CA LEU A 5 6.47 4.16 6.98
C LEU A 5 7.91 4.62 6.68
N ARG A 6 8.85 4.41 7.60
CA ARG A 6 10.27 4.74 7.38
C ARG A 6 10.90 3.88 6.30
N VAL A 7 10.58 2.59 6.25
CA VAL A 7 11.07 1.68 5.20
C VAL A 7 10.53 2.12 3.84
N LEU A 8 9.23 2.35 3.74
CA LEU A 8 8.59 2.85 2.51
C LEU A 8 9.22 4.17 2.04
N LYS A 9 9.39 5.15 2.93
CA LYS A 9 10.03 6.44 2.58
C LYS A 9 11.51 6.30 2.22
N LYS A 10 12.22 5.29 2.72
CA LYS A 10 13.60 4.99 2.30
C LYS A 10 13.61 4.43 0.87
N LEU A 11 12.74 3.49 0.57
CA LEU A 11 12.60 2.91 -0.78
C LEU A 11 12.14 3.98 -1.79
N GLU A 12 11.20 4.83 -1.42
CA GLU A 12 10.70 5.94 -2.25
C GLU A 12 11.80 6.93 -2.64
N ARG A 13 12.79 7.17 -1.77
CA ARG A 13 13.96 8.01 -2.12
C ARG A 13 14.82 7.38 -3.21
N THR A 14 14.83 6.06 -3.32
CA THR A 14 15.59 5.33 -4.36
C THR A 14 14.78 5.19 -5.64
N THR A 15 13.49 4.87 -5.54
CA THR A 15 12.60 4.69 -6.71
C THR A 15 12.11 6.02 -7.29
N ASN A 16 12.12 7.10 -6.50
CA ASN A 16 11.44 8.36 -6.77
C ASN A 16 9.95 8.19 -7.12
N HIS A 17 9.32 7.13 -6.60
CA HIS A 17 7.93 6.79 -6.83
C HIS A 17 7.39 5.98 -5.66
N ASP A 18 6.32 6.46 -5.05
CA ASP A 18 5.64 5.90 -3.88
C ASP A 18 5.02 4.50 -4.10
N VAL A 19 4.20 4.31 -5.13
CA VAL A 19 3.60 2.99 -5.45
C VAL A 19 4.68 1.97 -5.76
N LYS A 20 5.74 2.37 -6.48
CA LYS A 20 6.88 1.48 -6.73
C LYS A 20 7.62 1.11 -5.43
N ALA A 21 7.71 2.03 -4.47
CA ALA A 21 8.28 1.74 -3.16
C ALA A 21 7.44 0.72 -2.37
N VAL A 22 6.10 0.76 -2.52
CA VAL A 22 5.20 -0.26 -1.95
C VAL A 22 5.42 -1.62 -2.60
N GLU A 23 5.59 -1.69 -3.92
CA GLU A 23 5.90 -2.96 -4.63
C GLU A 23 7.18 -3.61 -4.08
N TYR A 24 8.28 -2.86 -3.98
CA TYR A 24 9.53 -3.38 -3.42
C TYR A 24 9.38 -3.79 -1.95
N PHE A 25 8.66 -3.00 -1.16
CA PHE A 25 8.39 -3.34 0.23
C PHE A 25 7.63 -4.68 0.36
N LEU A 26 6.64 -4.93 -0.51
CA LEU A 26 5.90 -6.19 -0.51
C LEU A 26 6.78 -7.37 -0.91
N LYS A 27 7.66 -7.22 -1.92
CA LYS A 27 8.66 -8.23 -2.28
C LYS A 27 9.60 -8.54 -1.12
N GLU A 28 10.09 -7.53 -0.39
CA GLU A 28 10.89 -7.73 0.83
C GLU A 28 10.11 -8.46 1.93
N LYS A 29 8.79 -8.29 2.02
CA LYS A 29 7.97 -8.95 3.05
C LYS A 29 7.78 -10.44 2.81
N ILE A 30 7.75 -10.85 1.55
CA ILE A 30 7.57 -12.25 1.18
C ILE A 30 8.89 -12.98 0.92
N GLN A 31 10.04 -12.34 1.12
CA GLN A 31 11.36 -12.86 0.75
C GLN A 31 11.72 -14.25 1.31
N ASN A 32 11.13 -14.63 2.46
CA ASN A 32 11.39 -15.90 3.12
C ASN A 32 10.38 -17.00 2.74
N GLU A 33 9.36 -16.67 1.95
CA GLU A 33 8.30 -17.58 1.53
C GLU A 33 8.55 -18.04 0.09
N VAL A 34 9.12 -19.23 -0.07
CA VAL A 34 9.58 -19.75 -1.38
C VAL A 34 8.47 -19.74 -2.43
N GLU A 35 7.26 -20.17 -2.06
CA GLU A 35 6.11 -20.22 -2.97
C GLU A 35 5.70 -18.81 -3.44
N LEU A 36 5.69 -17.83 -2.53
CA LEU A 36 5.33 -16.44 -2.86
C LEU A 36 6.44 -15.76 -3.67
N MET A 37 7.71 -16.07 -3.39
CA MET A 37 8.83 -15.53 -4.15
C MET A 37 8.81 -15.97 -5.61
N ASN A 38 8.41 -17.21 -5.88
CA ASN A 38 8.27 -17.73 -7.24
C ASN A 38 7.25 -16.94 -8.08
N VAL A 39 6.29 -16.26 -7.43
CA VAL A 39 5.27 -15.44 -8.09
C VAL A 39 5.39 -13.95 -7.74
N SER A 40 6.48 -13.52 -7.11
CA SER A 40 6.65 -12.14 -6.63
C SER A 40 6.62 -11.08 -7.73
N GLU A 41 6.98 -11.44 -8.96
CA GLU A 41 6.89 -10.56 -10.13
C GLU A 41 5.45 -10.31 -10.61
N PHE A 42 4.46 -11.02 -10.04
CA PHE A 42 3.04 -10.74 -10.28
C PHE A 42 2.49 -9.63 -9.37
N ILE A 43 3.26 -9.15 -8.39
CA ILE A 43 2.87 -7.98 -7.59
C ILE A 43 2.78 -6.78 -8.55
N HIS A 44 1.61 -6.14 -8.60
CA HIS A 44 1.29 -5.02 -9.51
C HIS A 44 1.24 -5.40 -11.01
N PHE A 45 1.08 -6.69 -11.33
CA PHE A 45 0.92 -7.15 -12.71
C PHE A 45 -0.33 -6.55 -13.38
N ALA A 46 -0.14 -5.95 -14.56
CA ALA A 46 -1.18 -5.30 -15.35
C ALA A 46 -1.89 -4.13 -14.66
N CYS A 47 -1.36 -3.62 -13.55
CA CYS A 47 -1.87 -2.44 -12.87
C CYS A 47 -1.09 -1.19 -13.28
N THR A 48 -1.77 -0.04 -13.19
CA THR A 48 -1.18 1.29 -13.14
C THR A 48 -1.15 1.77 -11.68
N SER A 49 -0.39 2.83 -11.40
CA SER A 49 -0.38 3.47 -10.07
C SER A 49 -1.79 3.89 -9.62
N GLU A 50 -2.65 4.31 -10.55
CA GLU A 50 -3.99 4.79 -10.23
C GLU A 50 -4.95 3.67 -9.83
N ASP A 51 -4.75 2.43 -10.28
CA ASP A 51 -5.52 1.28 -9.82
C ASP A 51 -5.30 1.00 -8.32
N ILE A 52 -4.13 1.39 -7.80
CA ILE A 52 -3.80 1.28 -6.38
C ILE A 52 -4.27 2.51 -5.61
N ASN A 53 -4.02 3.70 -6.15
CA ASN A 53 -4.34 4.96 -5.48
C ASN A 53 -5.85 5.13 -5.31
N ASN A 54 -6.63 4.94 -6.38
CA ASN A 54 -8.08 5.20 -6.35
C ASN A 54 -8.80 4.29 -5.34
N LEU A 55 -8.42 3.01 -5.26
CA LEU A 55 -9.00 2.04 -4.35
C LEU A 55 -8.58 2.33 -2.91
N SER A 56 -7.30 2.67 -2.71
CA SER A 56 -6.80 3.08 -1.39
C SER A 56 -7.55 4.31 -0.86
N HIS A 57 -7.77 5.31 -1.71
CA HIS A 57 -8.54 6.50 -1.35
C HIS A 57 -10.02 6.19 -1.08
N ALA A 58 -10.65 5.34 -1.90
CA ALA A 58 -12.04 4.92 -1.68
C ALA A 58 -12.21 4.21 -0.32
N LEU A 59 -11.29 3.30 0.02
CA LEU A 59 -11.30 2.60 1.32
C LEU A 59 -11.08 3.60 2.47
N MET A 60 -10.08 4.47 2.37
CA MET A 60 -9.81 5.50 3.38
C MET A 60 -11.03 6.39 3.63
N LEU A 61 -11.68 6.87 2.57
CA LEU A 61 -12.84 7.74 2.66
C LEU A 61 -14.06 7.01 3.22
N SER A 62 -14.29 5.76 2.80
CA SER A 62 -15.40 4.94 3.33
C SER A 62 -15.22 4.69 4.82
N THR A 63 -14.03 4.24 5.25
CA THR A 63 -13.70 4.02 6.66
C THR A 63 -13.83 5.30 7.47
N ALA A 64 -13.26 6.41 7.00
CA ALA A 64 -13.36 7.70 7.69
C ALA A 64 -14.82 8.17 7.81
N ARG A 65 -15.63 7.99 6.76
CA ARG A 65 -17.06 8.31 6.79
C ARG A 65 -17.79 7.48 7.86
N ASP A 66 -17.62 6.17 7.82
CA ASP A 66 -18.44 5.24 8.60
C ASP A 66 -18.02 5.15 10.07
N GLU A 67 -16.72 5.24 10.35
CA GLU A 67 -16.16 5.03 11.69
C GLU A 67 -15.88 6.33 12.45
N VAL A 68 -15.79 7.46 11.76
CA VAL A 68 -15.46 8.76 12.39
C VAL A 68 -16.52 9.81 12.12
N ILE A 69 -16.77 10.14 10.85
CA ILE A 69 -17.62 11.29 10.50
C ILE A 69 -19.08 11.04 10.89
N LEU A 70 -19.67 9.90 10.51
CA LEU A 70 -21.08 9.61 10.81
C LEU A 70 -21.36 9.42 12.31
N PRO A 71 -20.51 8.72 13.09
CA PRO A 71 -20.67 8.67 14.55
C PRO A 71 -20.62 10.04 15.19
N GLU A 72 -19.64 10.88 14.83
CA GLU A 72 -19.51 12.23 15.41
C GLU A 72 -20.63 13.18 14.96
N TRP A 73 -21.14 13.03 13.74
CA TRP A 73 -22.21 13.90 13.23
C TRP A 73 -23.59 13.57 13.82
N LYS A 74 -23.78 12.35 14.34
CA LYS A 74 -25.02 11.91 14.99
C LYS A 74 -25.05 12.18 16.50
N ASN A 75 -23.95 12.68 17.07
CA ASN A 75 -23.87 13.16 18.45
C ASN A 75 -24.41 14.59 18.58
#